data_AF-A0A917KUL4-F1
#
_entry.id   AF-A0A917KUL4-F1
#
_cell.length_a   1.000
_cell.length_b   1.000
_cell.length_c   1.000
_cell.angle_alpha   90.00
_cell.angle_beta   90.00
_cell.angle_gamma   90.00
#
_symmetry.space_group_name_H-M   'P 1'
#
loop_
_entity.id
_entity.type
_entity.pdbx_description
1 polymer ?
#
loop_
_entity_poly.entity_id
_entity_poly.type
_entity_poly.pdbx_seq_one_letter_code
_entity_poly.pdbx_strand_id
1 'polypeptide(L)'
;MSRHPDPAISRDAEPRGMSEADFVALYHRLCAQAYDGPDDRRGALRHLTPERVVAAAGEVRSGLSVSLAAPIETVAGPDDPEPASHRMTAPTAEEIDAPGLHFARDRFAMNVHGDADSHLDALCHVIYDGELHGGVPASTVTPGGAGALSLDLVRDGIVGRGVLLDIPRLRGVPWLEPGDDVTTDDLMAAEAAQDVTVGPGDLLFVRVGHRRRRRTLGPWNAAQARAGLHPEATRWLAERRVALLGSDGNNDTAPSPVAEVPFPVHVLAVNALGLHLMDYLDFEELVPACEQLGRRHFLCVVAPLRLPAATGSPVNPIAVL
;
A
#
# COMPACT_ATOMS: atom_id res chain seq x y z
N MET A 1 -3.23 -27.93 40.79
CA MET A 1 -2.16 -27.56 39.84
C MET A 1 -2.12 -28.60 38.74
N SER A 2 -2.92 -28.42 37.68
CA SER A 2 -2.92 -29.31 36.52
C SER A 2 -2.70 -28.42 35.31
N ARG A 3 -1.53 -28.55 34.67
CA ARG A 3 -1.17 -27.82 33.47
C ARG A 3 -1.75 -28.58 32.28
N HIS A 4 -2.71 -27.99 31.57
CA HIS A 4 -3.04 -28.41 30.22
C HIS A 4 -1.91 -27.97 29.28
N PRO A 5 -1.42 -28.84 28.39
CA PRO A 5 -0.49 -28.42 27.36
C PRO A 5 -1.28 -27.71 26.25
N ASP A 6 -0.85 -26.50 25.89
CA ASP A 6 -1.26 -25.83 24.67
C ASP A 6 -0.91 -26.71 23.46
N PRO A 7 -1.79 -26.85 22.45
CA PRO A 7 -1.42 -27.49 21.21
C PRO A 7 -0.50 -26.52 20.47
N ALA A 8 0.80 -26.79 20.52
CA ALA A 8 1.78 -26.18 19.64
C ALA A 8 1.38 -26.49 18.19
N ILE A 9 0.92 -25.46 17.47
CA ILE A 9 0.82 -25.50 16.02
C ILE A 9 2.26 -25.61 15.51
N SER A 10 2.58 -26.75 14.90
CA SER A 10 3.85 -27.03 14.23
C SER A 10 4.21 -25.87 13.28
N ARG A 11 5.35 -25.22 13.54
CA ARG A 11 5.98 -24.20 12.69
C ARG A 11 7.03 -24.83 11.77
N ASP A 12 6.69 -25.92 11.10
CA ASP A 12 7.54 -26.54 10.08
C ASP A 12 6.95 -26.28 8.68
N ALA A 13 6.89 -25.01 8.28
CA ALA A 13 6.71 -24.65 6.88
C ALA A 13 8.11 -24.33 6.33
N GLU A 14 8.61 -25.17 5.42
CA GLU A 14 9.82 -24.84 4.66
C GLU A 14 9.70 -23.46 4.02
N PRO A 15 10.81 -22.70 3.86
CA PRO A 15 10.77 -21.42 3.17
C PRO A 15 10.18 -21.64 1.78
N ARG A 16 9.01 -21.05 1.53
CA ARG A 16 8.29 -21.15 0.25
C ARG A 16 8.96 -20.27 -0.79
N GLY A 17 10.23 -20.56 -1.08
CA GLY A 17 10.97 -19.89 -2.13
C GLY A 17 10.31 -20.15 -3.49
N MET A 18 10.17 -19.11 -4.28
CA MET A 18 9.76 -19.16 -5.67
C MET A 18 11.02 -19.06 -6.55
N SER A 19 11.15 -19.97 -7.52
CA SER A 19 12.26 -19.89 -8.48
C SER A 19 12.09 -18.68 -9.40
N GLU A 20 13.20 -18.15 -9.91
CA GLU A 20 13.17 -17.08 -10.92
C GLU A 20 12.33 -17.48 -12.14
N ALA A 21 12.42 -18.73 -12.58
CA ALA A 21 11.63 -19.25 -13.70
C ALA A 21 10.12 -19.24 -13.42
N ASP A 22 9.70 -19.62 -12.20
CA ASP A 22 8.30 -19.58 -11.79
C ASP A 22 7.79 -18.13 -11.69
N PHE A 23 8.65 -17.22 -11.19
CA PHE A 23 8.36 -15.79 -11.13
C PHE A 23 8.17 -15.18 -12.51
N VAL A 24 9.10 -15.43 -13.45
CA VAL A 24 9.00 -14.95 -14.85
C VAL A 24 7.76 -15.54 -15.53
N ALA A 25 7.46 -16.82 -15.31
CA ALA A 25 6.24 -17.44 -15.84
C ALA A 25 4.97 -16.80 -15.25
N LEU A 26 4.98 -16.43 -13.97
CA LEU A 26 3.89 -15.69 -13.33
C LEU A 26 3.75 -14.29 -13.91
N TYR A 27 4.84 -13.54 -14.01
CA TYR A 27 4.90 -12.21 -14.60
C TYR A 27 4.25 -12.18 -15.99
N HIS A 28 4.67 -13.06 -16.92
CA HIS A 28 4.10 -13.10 -18.26
C HIS A 28 2.61 -13.48 -18.29
N ARG A 29 2.17 -14.38 -17.38
CA ARG A 29 0.74 -14.70 -17.25
C ARG A 29 -0.07 -13.48 -16.83
N LEU A 30 0.41 -12.71 -15.85
CA LEU A 30 -0.30 -11.52 -15.37
C LEU A 30 -0.31 -10.42 -16.43
N CYS A 31 0.80 -10.17 -17.13
CA CYS A 31 0.83 -9.22 -18.25
C CYS A 31 -0.22 -9.56 -19.32
N ALA A 32 -0.35 -10.84 -19.67
CA ALA A 32 -1.32 -11.30 -20.65
C ALA A 32 -2.79 -11.14 -20.20
N GLN A 33 -3.05 -11.15 -18.89
CA GLN A 33 -4.38 -10.91 -18.31
C GLN A 33 -4.69 -9.42 -18.14
N ALA A 34 -3.67 -8.61 -17.89
CA ALA A 34 -3.81 -7.21 -17.55
C ALA A 34 -3.97 -6.30 -18.77
N TYR A 35 -3.43 -6.68 -19.92
CA TYR A 35 -3.32 -5.81 -21.09
C TYR A 35 -4.48 -6.02 -22.09
N ASP A 36 -5.39 -5.04 -22.16
CA ASP A 36 -6.51 -5.04 -23.12
C ASP A 36 -6.22 -4.18 -24.38
N GLY A 37 -5.00 -3.63 -24.53
CA GLY A 37 -4.56 -2.86 -25.69
C GLY A 37 -3.80 -1.57 -25.36
N PRO A 38 -3.29 -0.85 -26.39
CA PRO A 38 -2.38 0.29 -26.23
C PRO A 38 -2.98 1.55 -25.59
N ASP A 39 -4.31 1.61 -25.48
CA ASP A 39 -5.04 2.74 -24.89
C ASP A 39 -5.35 2.56 -23.39
N ASP A 40 -5.08 1.37 -22.81
CA ASP A 40 -5.31 1.13 -21.38
C ASP A 40 -4.19 1.70 -20.50
N ARG A 41 -4.16 3.02 -20.39
CA ARG A 41 -3.19 3.75 -19.56
C ARG A 41 -3.61 3.85 -18.10
N ARG A 42 -4.83 3.45 -17.76
CA ARG A 42 -5.36 3.51 -16.38
C ARG A 42 -4.98 2.28 -15.56
N GLY A 43 -4.45 1.23 -16.20
CA GLY A 43 -4.14 -0.03 -15.55
C GLY A 43 -5.38 -0.60 -14.86
N ALA A 44 -5.20 -1.17 -13.68
CA ALA A 44 -6.24 -1.79 -12.89
C ALA A 44 -7.39 -0.85 -12.47
N LEU A 45 -7.17 0.49 -12.48
CA LEU A 45 -8.23 1.46 -12.20
C LEU A 45 -9.36 1.43 -13.24
N ARG A 46 -9.20 0.73 -14.37
CA ARG A 46 -10.31 0.46 -15.30
C ARG A 46 -11.46 -0.31 -14.64
N HIS A 47 -11.18 -1.10 -13.61
CA HIS A 47 -12.19 -1.85 -12.86
C HIS A 47 -12.99 -0.94 -11.92
N LEU A 48 -12.47 0.23 -11.56
CA LEU A 48 -13.15 1.26 -10.77
C LEU A 48 -13.99 2.16 -11.69
N THR A 49 -15.19 1.69 -12.03
CA THR A 49 -16.13 2.40 -12.92
C THR A 49 -16.99 3.42 -12.16
N PRO A 50 -17.55 4.44 -12.83
CA PRO A 50 -18.42 5.43 -12.18
C PRO A 50 -19.57 4.81 -11.36
N GLU A 51 -20.17 3.72 -11.84
CA GLU A 51 -21.24 3.00 -11.14
C GLU A 51 -20.75 2.40 -9.82
N ARG A 52 -19.51 1.88 -9.79
CA ARG A 52 -18.89 1.37 -8.57
C ARG A 52 -18.51 2.48 -7.61
N VAL A 53 -18.10 3.65 -8.10
CA VAL A 53 -17.88 4.84 -7.26
C VAL A 53 -19.18 5.26 -6.58
N VAL A 54 -20.30 5.30 -7.32
CA VAL A 54 -21.62 5.59 -6.76
C VAL A 54 -22.04 4.53 -5.74
N ALA A 55 -21.81 3.25 -6.03
CA ALA A 55 -22.09 2.17 -5.09
C ALA A 55 -21.27 2.29 -3.79
N ALA A 56 -19.99 2.66 -3.91
CA ALA A 56 -19.09 2.88 -2.77
C ALA A 56 -19.55 4.04 -1.89
N ALA A 57 -20.17 5.10 -2.43
CA ALA A 57 -20.77 6.15 -1.61
C ALA A 57 -21.87 5.59 -0.68
N GLY A 58 -22.54 4.54 -1.13
CA GLY A 58 -23.48 3.75 -0.34
C GLY A 58 -22.83 2.99 0.82
N GLU A 59 -21.51 2.95 0.98
CA GLU A 59 -20.85 2.32 2.13
C GLU A 59 -20.86 3.19 3.38
N VAL A 60 -21.10 4.50 3.26
CA VAL A 60 -21.14 5.39 4.42
C VAL A 60 -22.40 5.12 5.26
N ARG A 61 -22.20 4.79 6.54
CA ARG A 61 -23.28 4.49 7.49
C ARG A 61 -23.20 5.32 8.76
N SER A 62 -22.00 5.59 9.24
CA SER A 62 -21.76 6.34 10.48
C SER A 62 -21.35 7.80 10.22
N GLY A 63 -20.70 8.06 9.07
CA GLY A 63 -20.06 9.35 8.77
C GLY A 63 -18.71 9.53 9.48
N LEU A 64 -18.25 8.53 10.24
CA LEU A 64 -16.92 8.54 10.85
C LEU A 64 -15.86 8.50 9.76
N SER A 65 -14.93 9.46 9.81
CA SER A 65 -13.77 9.51 8.92
C SER A 65 -12.52 9.11 9.69
N VAL A 66 -11.72 8.22 9.12
CA VAL A 66 -10.48 7.71 9.70
C VAL A 66 -9.35 7.89 8.68
N SER A 67 -8.28 8.56 9.10
CA SER A 67 -7.03 8.65 8.33
C SER A 67 -6.37 7.28 8.26
N LEU A 68 -5.93 6.88 7.06
CA LEU A 68 -5.10 5.69 6.86
C LEU A 68 -3.63 6.06 6.66
N ALA A 69 -3.27 7.34 6.74
CA ALA A 69 -1.88 7.77 6.71
C ALA A 69 -1.26 7.75 8.10
N ALA A 70 -0.01 7.31 8.16
CA ALA A 70 0.84 7.55 9.31
C ALA A 70 1.29 9.01 9.37
N PRO A 71 1.62 9.51 10.58
CA PRO A 71 2.36 10.76 10.72
C PRO A 71 3.68 10.69 9.93
N ILE A 72 4.02 11.80 9.27
CA ILE A 72 5.28 11.89 8.52
C ILE A 72 6.46 11.88 9.48
N GLU A 73 7.43 11.03 9.20
CA GLU A 73 8.66 10.91 9.99
C GLU A 73 9.65 12.04 9.64
N THR A 74 10.15 12.73 10.66
CA THR A 74 11.15 13.81 10.49
C THR A 74 12.42 13.56 11.30
N VAL A 75 12.58 12.34 11.80
CA VAL A 75 13.70 11.92 12.65
C VAL A 75 14.31 10.68 12.01
N ALA A 76 15.63 10.72 11.83
CA ALA A 76 16.31 9.61 11.17
C ALA A 76 16.19 8.33 12.01
N GLY A 77 15.81 7.24 11.34
CA GLY A 77 15.65 5.91 11.91
C GLY A 77 16.25 4.84 11.01
N PRO A 78 16.38 3.59 11.47
CA PRO A 78 16.82 2.48 10.64
C PRO A 78 15.87 2.13 9.48
N ASP A 79 14.60 2.52 9.55
CA ASP A 79 13.59 2.48 8.48
C ASP A 79 13.53 3.76 7.65
N ASP A 80 14.11 4.86 8.14
CA ASP A 80 14.06 6.14 7.45
C ASP A 80 15.38 6.91 7.63
N PRO A 81 16.44 6.53 6.89
CA PRO A 81 17.74 7.17 7.01
C PRO A 81 17.76 8.60 6.44
N GLU A 82 16.83 8.93 5.53
CA GLU A 82 16.68 10.24 4.88
C GLU A 82 15.25 10.77 5.10
N PRO A 83 14.89 11.10 6.36
CA PRO A 83 13.52 11.44 6.71
C PRO A 83 13.06 12.74 6.08
N ALA A 84 11.75 12.96 6.08
CA ALA A 84 11.19 14.21 5.64
C ALA A 84 11.72 15.38 6.48
N SER A 85 11.81 16.54 5.85
CA SER A 85 12.10 17.81 6.52
C SER A 85 10.83 18.63 6.63
N HIS A 86 10.43 18.97 7.85
CA HIS A 86 9.39 19.95 8.14
C HIS A 86 10.01 21.10 8.94
N ARG A 87 9.94 22.31 8.40
CA ARG A 87 10.58 23.48 9.03
C ARG A 87 9.68 24.69 9.00
N MET A 88 9.38 25.23 10.17
CA MET A 88 8.78 26.55 10.31
C MET A 88 9.70 27.61 9.69
N THR A 89 9.14 28.40 8.78
CA THR A 89 9.82 29.55 8.15
C THR A 89 9.35 30.89 8.72
N ALA A 90 8.27 30.88 9.49
CA ALA A 90 7.76 32.02 10.23
C ALA A 90 6.86 31.56 11.41
N PRO A 91 6.66 32.40 12.44
CA PRO A 91 7.19 33.77 12.58
C PRO A 91 8.70 33.79 12.82
N THR A 92 9.38 34.84 12.35
CA THR A 92 10.76 35.15 12.77
C THR A 92 10.76 35.71 14.20
N ALA A 93 11.93 35.77 14.85
CA ALA A 93 12.04 36.36 16.18
C ALA A 93 11.49 37.81 16.24
N GLU A 94 11.69 38.59 15.18
CA GLU A 94 11.18 39.97 15.08
C GLU A 94 9.66 40.02 14.91
N GLU A 95 9.07 39.04 14.22
CA GLU A 95 7.62 38.95 14.01
C GLU A 95 6.89 38.53 15.30
N ILE A 96 7.53 37.74 16.18
CA ILE A 96 6.91 37.26 17.43
C ILE A 96 6.54 38.41 18.37
N ASP A 97 7.40 39.43 18.49
CA ASP A 97 7.24 40.52 19.46
C ASP A 97 6.56 41.77 18.85
N ALA A 98 6.33 41.79 17.54
CA ALA A 98 5.76 42.93 16.85
C ALA A 98 4.22 42.97 16.99
N PRO A 99 3.59 44.12 17.30
CA PRO A 99 2.14 44.24 17.33
C PRO A 99 1.56 44.13 15.91
N GLY A 100 0.47 43.39 15.74
CA GLY A 100 -0.24 43.29 14.46
C GLY A 100 -0.51 41.86 14.01
N LEU A 101 -0.79 41.70 12.71
CA LEU A 101 -1.04 40.41 12.06
C LEU A 101 0.26 39.79 11.57
N HIS A 102 0.51 38.54 11.95
CA HIS A 102 1.63 37.72 11.47
C HIS A 102 1.15 36.35 11.03
N PHE A 103 1.89 35.72 10.11
CA PHE A 103 1.55 34.40 9.57
C PHE A 103 2.58 33.37 9.99
N ALA A 104 2.11 32.27 10.58
CA ALA A 104 2.90 31.05 10.68
C ALA A 104 3.04 30.43 9.28
N ARG A 105 4.26 30.05 8.92
CA ARG A 105 4.59 29.50 7.60
C ARG A 105 5.59 28.37 7.79
N ASP A 106 5.60 27.40 6.90
CA ASP A 106 6.53 26.29 6.91
C ASP A 106 6.97 25.90 5.50
N ARG A 107 7.94 24.98 5.46
CA ARG A 107 8.36 24.26 4.26
C ARG A 107 8.45 22.79 4.59
N PHE A 108 8.14 21.99 3.58
CA PHE A 108 8.16 20.55 3.63
C PHE A 108 8.91 19.98 2.43
N ALA A 109 9.73 18.95 2.65
CA ALA A 109 10.34 18.14 1.61
C ALA A 109 10.48 16.70 2.10
N MET A 110 10.28 15.72 1.23
CA MET A 110 10.34 14.30 1.58
C MET A 110 10.88 13.46 0.44
N ASN A 111 11.48 12.32 0.77
CA ASN A 111 11.55 11.20 -0.17
C ASN A 111 10.17 10.53 -0.21
N VAL A 112 9.55 10.50 -1.39
CA VAL A 112 8.21 9.93 -1.54
C VAL A 112 8.20 8.42 -1.33
N HIS A 113 9.23 7.73 -1.83
CA HIS A 113 9.35 6.27 -1.86
C HIS A 113 10.23 5.77 -0.72
N GLY A 114 10.14 6.43 0.45
CA GLY A 114 10.86 6.03 1.65
C GLY A 114 10.19 4.84 2.35
N ASP A 115 10.94 4.12 3.19
CA ASP A 115 10.47 2.89 3.83
C ASP A 115 9.65 3.13 5.13
N ALA A 116 9.10 4.33 5.31
CA ALA A 116 8.45 4.73 6.56
C ALA A 116 7.18 5.57 6.42
N ASP A 117 6.99 6.33 5.34
CA ASP A 117 5.87 7.28 5.20
C ASP A 117 4.78 6.76 4.27
N SER A 118 3.52 7.11 4.56
CA SER A 118 2.39 6.71 3.73
C SER A 118 2.43 7.39 2.36
N HIS A 119 2.55 6.60 1.30
CA HIS A 119 2.64 7.11 -0.08
C HIS A 119 1.87 6.23 -1.07
N LEU A 120 1.65 6.80 -2.26
CA LEU A 120 1.08 6.12 -3.41
C LEU A 120 2.12 6.04 -4.53
N ASP A 121 2.21 4.87 -5.14
CA ASP A 121 3.03 4.62 -6.33
C ASP A 121 2.23 4.84 -7.60
N ALA A 122 2.78 5.64 -8.51
CA ALA A 122 2.29 5.73 -9.88
C ALA A 122 2.78 4.54 -10.71
N LEU A 123 2.12 4.26 -11.83
CA LEU A 123 2.46 3.12 -12.69
C LEU A 123 3.85 3.22 -13.35
N CYS A 124 4.44 4.42 -13.36
CA CYS A 124 5.83 4.63 -13.79
C CYS A 124 6.88 4.42 -12.70
N HIS A 125 6.49 4.09 -11.46
CA HIS A 125 7.42 3.87 -10.35
C HIS A 125 8.31 2.64 -10.58
N VAL A 126 7.74 1.54 -11.08
CA VAL A 126 8.43 0.25 -11.21
C VAL A 126 8.86 -0.03 -12.64
N ILE A 127 10.16 0.02 -12.88
CA ILE A 127 10.81 -0.44 -14.11
C ILE A 127 11.22 -1.90 -13.94
N TYR A 128 10.81 -2.76 -14.86
CA TYR A 128 11.23 -4.16 -14.91
C TYR A 128 11.59 -4.53 -16.35
N ASP A 129 12.74 -5.18 -16.56
CA ASP A 129 13.28 -5.55 -17.87
C ASP A 129 13.28 -4.43 -18.93
N GLY A 130 13.52 -3.19 -18.49
CA GLY A 130 13.61 -2.01 -19.37
C GLY A 130 12.26 -1.43 -19.79
N GLU A 131 11.15 -1.89 -19.21
CA GLU A 131 9.80 -1.45 -19.51
C GLU A 131 9.03 -1.06 -18.23
N LEU A 132 8.02 -0.22 -18.39
CA LEU A 132 6.96 0.05 -17.43
C LEU A 132 5.72 -0.77 -17.80
N HIS A 133 4.63 -0.60 -17.05
CA HIS A 133 3.34 -1.21 -17.36
C HIS A 133 2.92 -1.00 -18.83
N GLY A 134 2.41 -2.06 -19.46
CA GLY A 134 1.90 -2.02 -20.84
C GLY A 134 2.98 -1.87 -21.92
N GLY A 135 4.25 -2.20 -21.60
CA GLY A 135 5.37 -2.16 -22.55
C GLY A 135 5.89 -0.75 -22.86
N VAL A 136 5.59 0.23 -21.98
CA VAL A 136 6.11 1.59 -22.14
C VAL A 136 7.62 1.57 -21.86
N PRO A 137 8.49 2.08 -22.76
CA PRO A 137 9.93 2.02 -22.55
C PRO A 137 10.37 2.78 -21.29
N ALA A 138 11.28 2.21 -20.50
CA ALA A 138 11.83 2.85 -19.29
C ALA A 138 12.52 4.19 -19.58
N SER A 139 13.01 4.39 -20.81
CA SER A 139 13.57 5.67 -21.28
C SER A 139 12.61 6.86 -21.23
N THR A 140 11.31 6.62 -21.04
CA THR A 140 10.31 7.67 -20.79
C THR A 140 10.41 8.30 -19.40
N VAL A 141 11.11 7.64 -18.46
CA VAL A 141 11.40 8.18 -17.13
C VAL A 141 12.82 8.70 -17.11
N THR A 142 12.98 9.97 -16.74
CA THR A 142 14.28 10.64 -16.69
C THR A 142 14.41 11.44 -15.39
N PRO A 143 15.60 11.94 -15.04
CA PRO A 143 15.75 12.89 -13.93
C PRO A 143 14.89 14.17 -14.07
N GLY A 144 14.39 14.49 -15.27
CA GLY A 144 13.45 15.58 -15.51
C GLY A 144 11.97 15.24 -15.28
N GLY A 145 11.64 13.98 -14.99
CA GLY A 145 10.28 13.48 -14.77
C GLY A 145 9.91 12.29 -15.67
N ALA A 146 8.74 11.70 -15.37
CA ALA A 146 8.12 10.63 -16.16
C ALA A 146 7.24 11.17 -17.29
N GLY A 147 7.53 10.79 -18.53
CA GLY A 147 6.77 11.17 -19.73
C GLY A 147 5.49 10.36 -19.98
N ALA A 148 5.27 9.29 -19.21
CA ALA A 148 4.10 8.43 -19.28
C ALA A 148 3.83 7.82 -17.92
N LEU A 149 2.58 7.40 -17.68
CA LEU A 149 2.18 6.62 -16.50
C LEU A 149 2.50 7.29 -15.15
N SER A 150 2.63 8.60 -15.14
CA SER A 150 2.83 9.44 -13.95
C SER A 150 1.57 9.50 -13.08
N LEU A 151 1.70 10.16 -11.94
CA LEU A 151 0.56 10.55 -11.10
C LEU A 151 -0.55 11.31 -11.82
N ASP A 152 -0.31 11.86 -13.01
CA ASP A 152 -1.34 12.55 -13.79
C ASP A 152 -2.52 11.61 -14.13
N LEU A 153 -2.33 10.30 -14.09
CA LEU A 153 -3.40 9.31 -14.24
C LEU A 153 -4.43 9.31 -13.11
N VAL A 154 -4.05 9.80 -11.93
CA VAL A 154 -4.85 9.77 -10.69
C VAL A 154 -5.07 11.18 -10.12
N ARG A 155 -4.85 12.21 -10.95
CA ARG A 155 -4.96 13.64 -10.60
C ARG A 155 -6.33 14.09 -10.05
N ASP A 156 -7.38 13.35 -10.38
CA ASP A 156 -8.76 13.63 -9.96
C ASP A 156 -9.15 12.82 -8.71
N GLY A 157 -8.17 12.13 -8.10
CA GLY A 157 -8.35 11.27 -6.94
C GLY A 157 -8.80 9.86 -7.31
N ILE A 158 -8.68 8.96 -6.33
CA ILE A 158 -9.20 7.59 -6.38
C ILE A 158 -10.28 7.50 -5.31
N VAL A 159 -11.52 7.25 -5.73
CA VAL A 159 -12.66 7.12 -4.84
C VAL A 159 -13.35 5.82 -5.12
N GLY A 160 -13.47 4.95 -4.12
CA GLY A 160 -14.00 3.61 -4.31
C GLY A 160 -14.32 2.90 -3.01
N ARG A 161 -14.74 1.64 -3.12
CA ARG A 161 -15.00 0.79 -1.96
C ARG A 161 -13.66 0.26 -1.46
N GLY A 162 -13.27 0.68 -0.27
CA GLY A 162 -12.14 0.11 0.45
C GLY A 162 -12.54 -1.18 1.16
N VAL A 163 -11.69 -2.20 1.12
CA VAL A 163 -11.86 -3.45 1.86
C VAL A 163 -10.60 -3.75 2.66
N LEU A 164 -10.72 -3.93 3.97
CA LEU A 164 -9.63 -4.29 4.86
C LEU A 164 -9.63 -5.80 5.16
N LEU A 165 -8.53 -6.48 4.87
CA LEU A 165 -8.23 -7.83 5.33
C LEU A 165 -7.16 -7.77 6.43
N ASP A 166 -7.54 -8.09 7.66
CA ASP A 166 -6.64 -8.06 8.83
C ASP A 166 -5.99 -9.42 9.09
N ILE A 167 -4.77 -9.61 8.58
CA ILE A 167 -4.06 -10.90 8.67
C ILE A 167 -3.58 -11.21 10.11
N PRO A 168 -3.04 -10.26 10.89
CA PRO A 168 -2.75 -10.50 12.31
C PRO A 168 -3.96 -11.00 13.08
N ARG A 169 -5.16 -10.43 12.83
CA ARG A 169 -6.40 -10.89 13.45
C ARG A 169 -6.75 -12.32 13.03
N LEU A 170 -6.63 -12.66 11.75
CA LEU A 170 -6.83 -14.02 11.25
C LEU A 170 -5.90 -15.02 11.95
N ARG A 171 -4.62 -14.66 12.09
CA ARG A 171 -3.58 -15.51 12.69
C ARG A 171 -3.54 -15.48 14.22
N GLY A 172 -4.35 -14.65 14.87
CA GLY A 172 -4.39 -14.51 16.33
C GLY A 172 -3.10 -13.90 16.93
N VAL A 173 -2.38 -13.08 16.16
CA VAL A 173 -1.11 -12.44 16.55
C VAL A 173 -1.25 -10.91 16.53
N PRO A 174 -0.41 -10.15 17.27
CA PRO A 174 -0.50 -8.69 17.25
C PRO A 174 0.00 -8.07 15.94
N TRP A 175 0.95 -8.74 15.27
CA TRP A 175 1.53 -8.40 13.96
C TRP A 175 2.18 -9.66 13.36
N LEU A 176 2.46 -9.62 12.05
CA LEU A 176 3.34 -10.58 11.38
C LEU A 176 4.80 -10.17 11.58
N GLU A 177 5.70 -11.13 11.73
CA GLU A 177 7.13 -10.85 11.85
C GLU A 177 7.77 -10.69 10.46
N PRO A 178 8.89 -9.95 10.34
CA PRO A 178 9.68 -9.91 9.11
C PRO A 178 9.96 -11.31 8.53
N GLY A 179 9.72 -11.47 7.23
CA GLY A 179 9.82 -12.76 6.54
C GLY A 179 8.53 -13.59 6.54
N ASP A 180 7.50 -13.20 7.30
CA ASP A 180 6.18 -13.84 7.20
C ASP A 180 5.48 -13.42 5.90
N ASP A 181 5.07 -14.41 5.11
CA ASP A 181 4.31 -14.24 3.88
C ASP A 181 2.80 -14.26 4.13
N VAL A 182 2.06 -13.39 3.44
CA VAL A 182 0.61 -13.45 3.26
C VAL A 182 0.30 -14.15 1.93
N THR A 183 -0.31 -15.33 2.00
CA THR A 183 -0.60 -16.18 0.84
C THR A 183 -2.04 -15.99 0.34
N THR A 184 -2.36 -16.53 -0.84
CA THR A 184 -3.75 -16.60 -1.34
C THR A 184 -4.70 -17.23 -0.34
N ASP A 185 -4.27 -18.30 0.34
CA ASP A 185 -5.07 -18.99 1.33
C ASP A 185 -5.34 -18.10 2.55
N ASP A 186 -4.36 -17.27 2.98
CA ASP A 186 -4.57 -16.29 4.04
C ASP A 186 -5.60 -15.23 3.62
N LEU A 187 -5.53 -14.73 2.38
CA LEU A 187 -6.48 -13.72 1.88
C LEU A 187 -7.92 -14.29 1.84
N MET A 188 -8.08 -15.51 1.33
CA MET A 188 -9.38 -16.20 1.28
C MET A 188 -9.90 -16.56 2.67
N ALA A 189 -9.02 -16.99 3.58
CA ALA A 189 -9.38 -17.26 4.96
C ALA A 189 -9.75 -15.96 5.71
N ALA A 190 -9.09 -14.85 5.41
CA ALA A 190 -9.42 -13.53 5.96
C ALA A 190 -10.81 -13.07 5.49
N GLU A 191 -11.13 -13.19 4.20
CA GLU A 191 -12.48 -12.92 3.68
C GLU A 191 -13.54 -13.70 4.45
N ALA A 192 -13.35 -15.01 4.59
CA ALA A 192 -14.31 -15.90 5.26
C ALA A 192 -14.44 -15.59 6.76
N ALA A 193 -13.32 -15.36 7.46
CA ALA A 193 -13.32 -15.12 8.91
C ALA A 193 -13.81 -13.70 9.28
N GLN A 194 -13.71 -12.74 8.36
CA GLN A 194 -14.04 -11.33 8.59
C GLN A 194 -15.36 -10.92 7.92
N ASP A 195 -16.09 -11.89 7.34
CA ASP A 195 -17.38 -11.71 6.66
C ASP A 195 -17.34 -10.55 5.64
N VAL A 196 -16.32 -10.59 4.79
CA VAL A 196 -16.12 -9.59 3.74
C VAL A 196 -15.69 -10.25 2.45
N THR A 197 -16.12 -9.70 1.32
CA THR A 197 -15.71 -10.17 0.00
C THR A 197 -15.08 -9.04 -0.79
N VAL A 198 -13.89 -9.32 -1.30
CA VAL A 198 -13.15 -8.49 -2.25
C VAL A 198 -13.65 -8.82 -3.66
N GLY A 199 -13.95 -7.79 -4.42
CA GLY A 199 -14.50 -7.90 -5.75
C GLY A 199 -13.98 -6.82 -6.71
N PRO A 200 -14.49 -6.82 -7.95
CA PRO A 200 -13.98 -5.97 -9.00
C PRO A 200 -14.11 -4.48 -8.66
N GLY A 201 -13.00 -3.76 -8.80
CA GLY A 201 -12.92 -2.32 -8.54
C GLY A 201 -12.67 -1.94 -7.08
N ASP A 202 -12.56 -2.90 -6.17
CA ASP A 202 -12.24 -2.59 -4.77
C ASP A 202 -10.82 -2.03 -4.63
N LEU A 203 -10.65 -1.15 -3.65
CA LEU A 203 -9.35 -0.74 -3.12
C LEU A 203 -9.03 -1.69 -1.97
N LEU A 204 -8.11 -2.62 -2.18
CA LEU A 204 -7.79 -3.67 -1.21
C LEU A 204 -6.71 -3.19 -0.26
N PHE A 205 -6.97 -3.33 1.04
CA PHE A 205 -6.03 -3.07 2.12
C PHE A 205 -5.70 -4.37 2.84
N VAL A 206 -4.42 -4.76 2.85
CA VAL A 206 -3.94 -5.94 3.57
C VAL A 206 -3.10 -5.49 4.76
N ARG A 207 -3.63 -5.66 5.96
CA ARG A 207 -2.90 -5.32 7.20
C ARG A 207 -2.00 -6.48 7.59
N VAL A 208 -0.73 -6.18 7.83
CA VAL A 208 0.30 -7.07 8.39
C VAL A 208 0.72 -6.67 9.80
N GLY A 209 0.30 -5.52 10.32
CA GLY A 209 0.56 -5.06 11.68
C GLY A 209 1.90 -4.33 11.84
N HIS A 210 2.47 -3.85 10.74
CA HIS A 210 3.76 -3.16 10.70
C HIS A 210 3.80 -1.94 11.65
N ARG A 211 2.77 -1.08 11.62
CA ARG A 211 2.72 0.13 12.47
C ARG A 211 2.63 -0.20 13.95
N ARG A 212 1.84 -1.21 14.32
CA ARG A 212 1.76 -1.68 15.69
C ARG A 212 3.11 -2.18 16.18
N ARG A 213 3.80 -2.98 15.36
CA ARG A 213 5.14 -3.50 15.66
C ARG A 213 6.13 -2.35 15.88
N ARG A 214 6.18 -1.38 14.96
CA ARG A 214 7.06 -0.20 15.03
C ARG A 214 6.86 0.60 16.31
N ARG A 215 5.60 0.90 16.66
CA ARG A 215 5.25 1.63 17.89
C ARG A 215 5.64 0.88 19.15
N THR A 216 5.62 -0.45 19.11
CA THR A 216 5.86 -1.31 20.28
C THR A 216 7.35 -1.61 20.50
N LEU A 217 8.08 -1.92 19.42
CA LEU A 217 9.47 -2.40 19.48
C LEU A 217 10.49 -1.35 19.02
N GLY A 218 10.03 -0.22 18.49
CA GLY A 218 10.85 0.78 17.82
C GLY A 218 11.03 0.49 16.32
N PRO A 219 11.63 1.46 15.61
CA PRO A 219 11.94 1.32 14.18
C PRO A 219 13.01 0.24 13.95
N TRP A 220 12.98 -0.37 12.76
CA TRP A 220 13.99 -1.34 12.32
C TRP A 220 14.23 -1.17 10.82
N ASN A 221 15.21 -1.86 10.24
CA ASN A 221 15.46 -1.79 8.80
C ASN A 221 14.35 -2.52 8.00
N ALA A 222 13.27 -1.81 7.70
CA ALA A 222 12.12 -2.32 6.95
C ALA A 222 12.44 -2.59 5.47
N ALA A 223 13.46 -1.93 4.92
CA ALA A 223 13.94 -2.16 3.56
C ALA A 223 14.51 -3.58 3.36
N GLN A 224 14.93 -4.25 4.44
CA GLN A 224 15.56 -5.59 4.39
C GLN A 224 14.80 -6.65 5.19
N ALA A 225 13.87 -6.25 6.07
CA ALA A 225 13.16 -7.16 6.95
C ALA A 225 11.70 -6.70 7.10
N ARG A 226 10.76 -7.35 6.42
CA ARG A 226 9.34 -6.96 6.44
C ARG A 226 8.43 -8.15 6.14
N ALA A 227 7.20 -8.08 6.62
CA ALA A 227 6.12 -8.98 6.24
C ALA A 227 5.35 -8.35 5.07
N GLY A 228 4.87 -9.19 4.16
CA GLY A 228 4.13 -8.74 2.99
C GLY A 228 3.43 -9.88 2.29
N LEU A 229 3.02 -9.67 1.05
CA LEU A 229 2.40 -10.71 0.24
C LEU A 229 3.46 -11.65 -0.32
N HIS A 230 3.12 -12.93 -0.37
CA HIS A 230 3.82 -13.86 -1.24
C HIS A 230 3.48 -13.52 -2.71
N PRO A 231 4.44 -13.54 -3.65
CA PRO A 231 4.22 -13.15 -5.06
C PRO A 231 3.06 -13.88 -5.75
N GLU A 232 2.89 -15.16 -5.44
CA GLU A 232 1.80 -15.99 -5.96
C GLU A 232 0.40 -15.44 -5.64
N ALA A 233 0.25 -14.68 -4.54
CA ALA A 233 -1.01 -14.06 -4.15
C ALA A 233 -1.50 -13.01 -5.17
N THR A 234 -0.61 -12.48 -6.02
CA THR A 234 -0.99 -11.53 -7.09
C THR A 234 -1.91 -12.14 -8.14
N ARG A 235 -1.92 -13.47 -8.32
CA ARG A 235 -2.93 -14.15 -9.16
C ARG A 235 -4.34 -13.90 -8.63
N TRP A 236 -4.51 -14.03 -7.32
CA TRP A 236 -5.79 -13.81 -6.68
C TRP A 236 -6.21 -12.34 -6.79
N LEU A 237 -5.28 -11.38 -6.69
CA LEU A 237 -5.57 -9.96 -6.93
C LEU A 237 -6.12 -9.72 -8.35
N ALA A 238 -5.50 -10.35 -9.35
CA ALA A 238 -5.94 -10.29 -10.75
C ALA A 238 -7.33 -10.92 -10.96
N GLU A 239 -7.55 -12.10 -10.39
CA GLU A 239 -8.85 -12.80 -10.42
C GLU A 239 -9.97 -11.96 -9.80
N ARG A 240 -9.67 -11.28 -8.68
CA ARG A 240 -10.61 -10.38 -8.00
C ARG A 240 -10.78 -9.03 -8.68
N ARG A 241 -9.92 -8.70 -9.66
CA ARG A 241 -9.94 -7.41 -10.38
C ARG A 241 -9.90 -6.22 -9.44
N VAL A 242 -9.03 -6.32 -8.44
CA VAL A 242 -8.71 -5.22 -7.53
C VAL A 242 -8.23 -4.02 -8.35
N ALA A 243 -8.61 -2.80 -7.94
CA ALA A 243 -8.22 -1.58 -8.65
C ALA A 243 -6.97 -0.89 -8.05
N LEU A 244 -6.72 -1.11 -6.76
CA LEU A 244 -5.59 -0.59 -6.00
C LEU A 244 -5.26 -1.55 -4.86
N LEU A 245 -3.98 -1.73 -4.55
CA LEU A 245 -3.51 -2.51 -3.40
C LEU A 245 -2.82 -1.57 -2.40
N GLY A 246 -3.07 -1.76 -1.11
CA GLY A 246 -2.32 -1.07 -0.06
C GLY A 246 -2.08 -1.91 1.17
N SER A 247 -1.04 -1.56 1.92
CA SER A 247 -0.67 -2.24 3.16
C SER A 247 -0.09 -1.26 4.18
N ASP A 248 -0.01 -1.66 5.45
CA ASP A 248 0.74 -0.93 6.47
C ASP A 248 2.25 -1.22 6.43
N GLY A 249 2.70 -2.15 5.56
CA GLY A 249 4.07 -2.25 5.05
C GLY A 249 4.15 -1.82 3.57
N ASN A 250 5.15 -2.28 2.81
CA ASN A 250 5.30 -1.98 1.38
C ASN A 250 4.77 -3.07 0.44
N ASN A 251 3.83 -3.90 0.91
CA ASN A 251 3.27 -5.03 0.16
C ASN A 251 4.23 -6.22 -0.14
N ASP A 252 5.55 -6.06 -0.07
CA ASP A 252 6.54 -7.13 -0.28
C ASP A 252 7.05 -7.76 1.02
N THR A 253 7.28 -9.08 1.00
CA THR A 253 8.01 -9.76 2.08
C THR A 253 9.52 -9.58 1.91
N ALA A 254 10.25 -9.38 3.01
CA ALA A 254 11.70 -9.42 3.04
C ALA A 254 12.22 -10.28 4.21
N PRO A 255 13.19 -11.20 3.98
CA PRO A 255 13.88 -11.47 2.71
C PRO A 255 12.94 -11.92 1.59
N SER A 256 13.25 -11.54 0.34
CA SER A 256 12.38 -11.84 -0.79
C SER A 256 12.23 -13.35 -0.96
N PRO A 257 11.01 -13.85 -1.20
CA PRO A 257 10.80 -15.26 -1.53
C PRO A 257 11.26 -15.60 -2.95
N VAL A 258 11.62 -14.63 -3.79
CA VAL A 258 12.11 -14.84 -5.16
C VAL A 258 13.61 -14.53 -5.23
N ALA A 259 14.39 -15.49 -5.71
CA ALA A 259 15.82 -15.27 -5.92
C ALA A 259 16.06 -14.10 -6.89
N GLU A 260 17.01 -13.22 -6.55
CA GLU A 260 17.45 -12.07 -7.37
C GLU A 260 16.38 -11.01 -7.71
N VAL A 261 15.15 -11.13 -7.21
CA VAL A 261 14.09 -10.13 -7.37
C VAL A 261 13.72 -9.61 -5.97
N PRO A 262 14.21 -8.44 -5.52
CA PRO A 262 14.01 -7.98 -4.14
C PRO A 262 12.58 -7.51 -3.82
N PHE A 263 11.82 -7.08 -4.82
CA PHE A 263 10.45 -6.55 -4.68
C PHE A 263 9.49 -7.21 -5.70
N PRO A 264 9.29 -8.53 -5.62
CA PRO A 264 8.52 -9.27 -6.61
C PRO A 264 7.05 -8.84 -6.66
N VAL A 265 6.43 -8.45 -5.53
CA VAL A 265 5.05 -7.97 -5.51
C VAL A 265 4.94 -6.61 -6.19
N HIS A 266 5.88 -5.68 -5.98
CA HIS A 266 5.91 -4.42 -6.75
C HIS A 266 5.98 -4.67 -8.26
N VAL A 267 6.85 -5.57 -8.72
CA VAL A 267 6.97 -5.93 -10.14
C VAL A 267 5.65 -6.49 -10.67
N LEU A 268 5.08 -7.48 -9.99
CA LEU A 268 3.84 -8.13 -10.45
C LEU A 268 2.62 -7.21 -10.34
N ALA A 269 2.54 -6.36 -9.33
CA ALA A 269 1.40 -5.48 -9.12
C ALA A 269 1.48 -4.25 -10.02
N VAL A 270 2.55 -3.45 -9.93
CA VAL A 270 2.66 -2.17 -10.66
C VAL A 270 2.94 -2.42 -12.13
N ASN A 271 3.99 -3.19 -12.43
CA ASN A 271 4.45 -3.37 -13.80
C ASN A 271 3.56 -4.36 -14.57
N ALA A 272 3.32 -5.57 -14.05
CA ALA A 272 2.52 -6.55 -14.78
C ALA A 272 1.02 -6.23 -14.76
N LEU A 273 0.42 -6.01 -13.58
CA LEU A 273 -1.04 -5.82 -13.44
C LEU A 273 -1.52 -4.38 -13.65
N GLY A 274 -0.64 -3.38 -13.54
CA GLY A 274 -1.03 -1.96 -13.60
C GLY A 274 -1.78 -1.51 -12.36
N LEU A 275 -1.50 -2.09 -11.19
CA LEU A 275 -2.02 -1.66 -9.90
C LEU A 275 -1.20 -0.48 -9.38
N HIS A 276 -1.89 0.56 -8.92
CA HIS A 276 -1.28 1.51 -8.01
C HIS A 276 -1.09 0.83 -6.64
N LEU A 277 0.04 1.08 -5.99
CA LEU A 277 0.30 0.65 -4.63
C LEU A 277 0.14 1.80 -3.65
N MET A 278 -0.22 1.47 -2.42
CA MET A 278 -0.07 2.36 -1.28
C MET A 278 0.68 1.67 -0.17
N ASP A 279 1.75 2.32 0.24
CA ASP A 279 2.75 1.74 1.13
C ASP A 279 2.73 2.44 2.47
N TYR A 280 3.11 1.68 3.51
CA TYR A 280 3.26 2.16 4.88
C TYR A 280 2.03 2.93 5.36
N LEU A 281 0.83 2.42 5.12
CA LEU A 281 -0.40 2.97 5.72
C LEU A 281 -0.43 2.75 7.24
N ASP A 282 -1.43 3.30 7.90
CA ASP A 282 -1.72 3.09 9.32
C ASP A 282 -3.18 2.71 9.53
N PHE A 283 -3.39 1.51 10.06
CA PHE A 283 -4.72 0.96 10.29
C PHE A 283 -5.08 0.90 11.77
N GLU A 284 -4.22 1.39 12.68
CA GLU A 284 -4.43 1.19 14.11
C GLU A 284 -5.66 1.94 14.65
N GLU A 285 -6.10 3.01 13.99
CA GLU A 285 -7.39 3.66 14.27
C GLU A 285 -8.56 3.05 13.50
N LEU A 286 -8.31 2.52 12.30
CA LEU A 286 -9.35 1.91 11.45
C LEU A 286 -9.85 0.58 12.02
N VAL A 287 -8.95 -0.29 12.48
CA VAL A 287 -9.28 -1.62 13.01
C VAL A 287 -10.33 -1.54 14.14
N PRO A 288 -10.15 -0.76 15.22
CA PRO A 288 -11.14 -0.67 16.29
C PRO A 288 -12.46 -0.04 15.82
N ALA A 289 -12.42 0.95 14.91
CA ALA A 289 -13.64 1.55 14.35
C ALA A 289 -14.46 0.51 13.54
N CYS A 290 -13.76 -0.25 12.71
CA CYS A 290 -14.31 -1.39 11.99
C CYS A 290 -14.91 -2.44 12.94
N GLU A 291 -14.21 -2.80 14.02
CA GLU A 291 -14.69 -3.74 15.05
C GLU A 291 -15.98 -3.27 15.71
N GLN A 292 -16.01 -2.01 16.15
CA GLN A 292 -17.17 -1.42 16.80
C GLN A 292 -18.40 -1.40 15.86
N LEU A 293 -18.19 -1.16 14.57
CA LEU A 293 -19.26 -1.08 13.57
C LEU A 293 -19.60 -2.44 12.93
N GLY A 294 -18.82 -3.49 13.21
CA GLY A 294 -18.99 -4.81 12.57
C GLY A 294 -18.81 -4.76 11.05
N ARG A 295 -17.97 -3.85 10.53
CA ARG A 295 -17.76 -3.67 9.08
C ARG A 295 -16.27 -3.60 8.77
N ARG A 296 -15.89 -4.13 7.61
CA ARG A 296 -14.51 -4.14 7.09
C ARG A 296 -14.41 -3.57 5.69
N HIS A 297 -15.47 -2.89 5.27
CA HIS A 297 -15.57 -2.21 4.00
C HIS A 297 -16.13 -0.80 4.23
N PHE A 298 -15.66 0.16 3.44
CA PHE A 298 -15.93 1.59 3.64
C PHE A 298 -15.80 2.33 2.31
N LEU A 299 -16.31 3.56 2.24
CA LEU A 299 -15.90 4.46 1.18
C LEU A 299 -14.45 4.87 1.47
N CYS A 300 -13.57 4.76 0.49
CA CYS A 300 -12.21 5.24 0.59
C CYS A 300 -11.96 6.35 -0.43
N VAL A 301 -11.34 7.43 0.03
CA VAL A 301 -10.96 8.59 -0.78
C VAL A 301 -9.45 8.76 -0.68
N VAL A 302 -8.76 8.69 -1.82
CA VAL A 302 -7.32 8.93 -1.95
C VAL A 302 -7.10 10.13 -2.85
N ALA A 303 -6.45 11.16 -2.34
CA ALA A 303 -6.14 12.38 -3.08
C ALA A 303 -4.61 12.58 -3.14
N PRO A 304 -3.93 12.08 -4.18
CA PRO A 304 -2.52 12.39 -4.39
C PRO A 304 -2.34 13.87 -4.74
N LEU A 305 -1.17 14.41 -4.40
CA LEU A 305 -0.78 15.74 -4.82
C LEU A 305 -0.73 15.81 -6.35
N ARG A 306 -1.13 16.95 -6.91
CA ARG A 306 -1.06 17.22 -8.35
C ARG A 306 0.38 17.57 -8.74
N LEU A 307 1.23 16.55 -8.79
CA LEU A 307 2.64 16.64 -9.17
C LEU A 307 2.82 16.06 -10.58
N PRO A 308 2.87 16.91 -11.63
CA PRO A 308 3.06 16.43 -12.99
C PRO A 308 4.34 15.63 -13.14
N ALA A 309 4.30 14.57 -13.93
CA ALA A 309 5.46 13.70 -14.20
C ALA A 309 6.09 13.01 -12.96
N ALA A 310 5.43 13.05 -11.80
CA ALA A 310 5.91 12.39 -10.59
C ALA A 310 5.58 10.89 -10.58
N THR A 311 6.47 10.12 -9.93
CA THR A 311 6.37 8.66 -9.78
C THR A 311 5.56 8.23 -8.56
N GLY A 312 5.18 9.16 -7.69
CA GLY A 312 4.37 8.90 -6.52
C GLY A 312 4.05 10.17 -5.74
N SER A 313 3.21 10.06 -4.71
CA SER A 313 2.85 11.18 -3.82
C SER A 313 2.69 10.69 -2.39
N PRO A 314 3.07 11.48 -1.36
CA PRO A 314 2.47 11.30 -0.05
C PRO A 314 0.95 11.39 -0.17
N VAL A 315 0.24 10.54 0.54
CA VAL A 315 -1.22 10.54 0.53
C VAL A 315 -1.75 10.45 1.94
N ASN A 316 -2.93 11.04 2.14
CA ASN A 316 -3.78 10.72 3.28
C ASN A 316 -5.05 10.03 2.76
N PRO A 317 -5.05 8.70 2.59
CA PRO A 317 -6.27 7.98 2.28
C PRO A 317 -7.24 8.09 3.46
N ILE A 318 -8.49 8.44 3.18
CA ILE A 318 -9.53 8.56 4.20
C ILE A 318 -10.54 7.44 4.03
N ALA A 319 -10.72 6.63 5.07
CA ALA A 319 -11.85 5.71 5.19
C ALA A 319 -13.05 6.45 5.79
N VAL A 320 -14.21 6.38 5.13
CA VAL A 320 -15.48 6.93 5.59
C VAL A 320 -16.45 5.78 5.81
N LEU A 321 -16.78 5.52 7.09
CA LEU A 321 -17.54 4.36 7.59
C LEU A 321 -19.04 4.63 7.71
#